data_AF-X0TJP3-F1
#
_entry.id   AF-X0TJP3-F1
#
_cell.length_a   1.000
_cell.length_b   1.000
_cell.length_c   1.000
_cell.angle_alpha   90.00
_cell.angle_beta   90.00
_cell.angle_gamma   90.00
#
_symmetry.space_group_name_H-M   'P 1'
#
loop_
_entity.id
_entity.type
_entity.pdbx_description
1 polymer ?
#
loop_
_entity_poly.entity_id
_entity_poly.type
_entity_poly.pdbx_seq_one_letter_code
_entity_poly.pdbx_strand_id
1 'polypeptide(L)'
;MPKYLPMTIPAGTYKGIDVDIQTVGMAALWACRMDLPNDLVYRLVKSMYSPAGLEYLGKVHPAGKGIKLENAAKWAPIPFHPGAERFFREAGVLK
;
A
#
# COMPACT_ATOMS: atom_id res chain seq x y z
N MET A 1 13.15 -12.89 6.97
CA MET A 1 12.57 -13.66 5.85
C MET A 1 11.34 -12.91 5.33
N PRO A 2 11.14 -12.73 4.01
CA PRO A 2 9.94 -12.08 3.49
C PRO A 2 8.72 -12.86 4.00
N LYS A 3 7.80 -12.18 4.69
CA LYS A 3 6.60 -12.83 5.24
C LYS A 3 5.55 -12.90 4.14
N TYR A 4 5.42 -14.08 3.53
CA TYR A 4 4.24 -14.40 2.75
C TYR A 4 3.02 -14.42 3.68
N LEU A 5 1.92 -13.82 3.24
CA LEU A 5 0.68 -13.74 4.00
C LEU A 5 -0.36 -14.69 3.36
N PRO A 6 -1.18 -15.38 4.15
CA PRO A 6 -2.33 -16.09 3.62
C PRO A 6 -3.20 -15.16 2.79
N MET A 7 -3.63 -15.61 1.61
CA MET A 7 -4.48 -14.85 0.69
C MET A 7 -5.48 -15.80 0.03
N THR A 8 -6.71 -15.33 -0.12
CA THR A 8 -7.73 -15.97 -0.94
C THR A 8 -7.83 -15.23 -2.27
N ILE A 9 -7.73 -15.95 -3.38
CA ILE A 9 -8.20 -15.47 -4.68
C ILE A 9 -9.67 -15.89 -4.79
N PRO A 10 -10.64 -14.95 -4.82
CA PRO A 10 -12.05 -15.29 -4.85
C PRO A 10 -12.44 -16.08 -6.10
N ALA A 11 -13.42 -16.98 -5.95
CA ALA A 11 -14.09 -17.62 -7.08
C ALA A 11 -14.50 -16.60 -8.15
N GLY A 12 -14.38 -16.97 -9.43
CA GLY A 12 -14.73 -16.11 -10.56
C GLY A 12 -13.70 -15.03 -10.90
N THR A 13 -12.56 -14.96 -10.18
CA THR A 13 -11.47 -14.03 -10.54
C THR A 13 -10.91 -14.33 -11.94
N TYR A 14 -10.83 -15.62 -12.31
CA TYR A 14 -10.42 -16.08 -13.63
C TYR A 14 -11.50 -16.95 -14.26
N LYS A 15 -11.68 -16.83 -15.58
CA LYS A 15 -12.67 -17.61 -16.34
C LYS A 15 -12.43 -19.12 -16.13
N GLY A 16 -13.46 -19.83 -15.68
CA GLY A 16 -13.42 -21.28 -15.45
C GLY A 16 -12.88 -21.70 -14.08
N ILE A 17 -12.65 -20.75 -13.16
CA ILE A 17 -12.29 -21.05 -11.76
C ILE A 17 -13.41 -20.54 -10.86
N ASP A 18 -14.35 -21.43 -10.52
CA ASP A 18 -15.57 -21.11 -9.75
C ASP A 18 -15.47 -21.47 -8.26
N VAL A 19 -14.24 -21.63 -7.76
CA VAL A 19 -13.96 -21.91 -6.35
C VAL A 19 -12.92 -20.93 -5.81
N ASP A 20 -12.98 -20.65 -4.52
CA ASP A 20 -11.96 -19.86 -3.83
C ASP A 20 -10.62 -20.61 -3.83
N ILE A 21 -9.55 -19.92 -4.20
CA ILE A 21 -8.20 -20.48 -4.18
C ILE A 21 -7.44 -19.92 -2.98
N GLN A 22 -7.16 -20.79 -2.02
CA GLN A 22 -6.27 -20.49 -0.90
C GLN A 22 -4.82 -20.52 -1.38
N THR A 23 -4.09 -19.44 -1.14
CA THR A 23 -2.71 -19.29 -1.58
C THR A 23 -1.96 -18.33 -0.65
N VAL A 24 -0.78 -17.92 -1.07
CA VAL A 24 0.04 -16.92 -0.41
C VAL A 24 0.19 -15.67 -1.26
N GLY A 25 0.26 -14.52 -0.60
CA GLY A 25 0.48 -13.22 -1.22
C GLY A 25 1.59 -12.43 -0.52
N MET A 26 1.96 -11.31 -1.13
CA MET A 26 2.84 -10.31 -0.54
C MET A 26 2.23 -8.93 -0.74
N ALA A 27 2.44 -8.04 0.24
CA ALA A 27 2.03 -6.64 0.09
C ALA A 27 2.91 -5.95 -0.96
N ALA A 28 2.28 -5.17 -1.84
CA ALA A 28 3.00 -4.26 -2.72
C ALA A 28 3.64 -3.13 -1.90
N LEU A 29 4.84 -2.70 -2.28
CA LEU A 29 5.59 -1.64 -1.62
C LEU A 29 5.81 -0.46 -2.56
N TRP A 30 5.58 0.75 -2.06
CA TRP A 30 6.05 1.98 -2.69
C TRP A 30 7.46 2.28 -2.19
N ALA A 31 8.44 2.25 -3.09
CA ALA A 31 9.84 2.52 -2.77
C ALA A 31 10.34 3.77 -3.47
N CYS A 32 11.28 4.47 -2.84
CA CYS A 32 11.94 5.64 -3.40
C CYS A 32 13.39 5.72 -2.93
N ARG A 33 14.18 6.60 -3.53
CA ARG A 33 15.58 6.82 -3.15
C ARG A 33 15.65 7.67 -1.88
N MET A 34 16.59 7.36 -1.00
CA MET A 34 16.74 8.03 0.31
C MET A 34 17.18 9.50 0.23
N ASP A 35 17.73 9.94 -0.89
CA ASP A 35 18.24 11.30 -1.09
C ASP A 35 17.21 12.25 -1.74
N LEU A 36 15.96 11.79 -1.92
CA LEU A 36 14.90 12.66 -2.39
C LEU A 36 14.58 13.72 -1.33
N PRO A 37 14.21 14.95 -1.72
CA PRO A 37 13.85 15.98 -0.75
C PRO A 37 12.70 15.53 0.15
N ASN A 38 12.85 15.71 1.46
CA ASN A 38 11.85 15.31 2.45
C ASN A 38 10.45 15.86 2.15
N ASP A 39 10.36 17.15 1.77
CA ASP A 39 9.10 17.80 1.45
C ASP A 39 8.47 17.30 0.14
N LEU A 40 9.27 16.77 -0.79
CA LEU A 40 8.74 16.12 -1.98
C LEU A 40 8.05 14.81 -1.59
N VAL A 41 8.75 13.96 -0.84
CA VAL A 41 8.20 12.66 -0.43
C VAL A 41 6.99 12.82 0.49
N TYR A 42 7.03 13.77 1.44
CA TYR A 42 5.87 14.10 2.27
C TYR A 42 4.65 14.48 1.43
N ARG A 43 4.81 15.39 0.46
CA ARG A 43 3.70 15.82 -0.41
C ARG A 43 3.18 14.68 -1.28
N LEU A 44 4.06 13.83 -1.83
CA LEU A 44 3.66 12.66 -2.61
C LEU A 44 2.80 11.71 -1.79
N VAL A 45 3.28 11.29 -0.62
CA VAL A 45 2.54 10.35 0.25
C VAL A 45 1.22 10.98 0.70
N LYS A 46 1.22 12.26 1.08
CA LYS A 46 0.00 12.99 1.44
C LYS A 46 -1.01 13.07 0.30
N SER A 47 -0.56 13.31 -0.93
CA SER A 47 -1.43 13.31 -2.11
C SER A 47 -2.01 11.92 -2.38
N MET A 48 -1.20 10.87 -2.29
CA MET A 48 -1.65 9.48 -2.50
C MET A 48 -2.74 9.06 -1.51
N TYR A 49 -2.58 9.38 -0.23
CA TYR A 49 -3.53 9.02 0.83
C TYR A 49 -4.63 10.07 1.06
N SER A 50 -4.70 11.12 0.23
CA SER A 50 -5.86 12.02 0.21
C SER A 50 -7.11 11.29 -0.31
N PRO A 51 -8.34 11.74 0.01
CA PRO A 51 -9.56 11.14 -0.53
C PRO A 51 -9.54 11.03 -2.07
N ALA A 52 -9.11 12.09 -2.76
CA ALA A 52 -8.99 12.10 -4.21
C ALA A 52 -7.89 11.17 -4.72
N GLY A 53 -6.78 11.03 -3.99
CA GLY A 53 -5.69 10.12 -4.32
C GLY A 53 -6.12 8.65 -4.23
N LEU A 54 -6.78 8.27 -3.15
CA LEU A 54 -7.31 6.91 -2.97
C LEU A 54 -8.39 6.57 -4.01
N GLU A 55 -9.28 7.52 -4.30
CA GLU A 55 -10.27 7.37 -5.36
C GLU A 55 -9.59 7.15 -6.73
N TYR A 56 -8.58 7.98 -7.04
CA TYR A 56 -7.83 7.88 -8.29
C TYR A 56 -7.12 6.53 -8.43
N LEU A 57 -6.44 6.06 -7.38
CA LEU A 57 -5.76 4.76 -7.37
C LEU A 57 -6.73 3.61 -7.65
N GLY A 58 -7.94 3.66 -7.08
CA GLY A 58 -8.99 2.66 -7.33
C GLY A 58 -9.55 2.68 -8.76
N LYS A 59 -9.38 3.77 -9.50
CA LYS A 59 -9.73 3.88 -10.93
C LYS A 59 -8.63 3.36 -11.85
N VAL A 60 -7.37 3.58 -11.48
CA VAL A 60 -6.21 3.14 -12.29
C VAL A 60 -6.12 1.60 -12.34
N HIS A 61 -6.33 0.94 -11.20
CA HIS A 61 -6.29 -0.52 -11.14
C HIS A 61 -7.25 -1.05 -10.06
N PRO A 62 -7.98 -2.16 -10.29
CA PRO A 62 -8.92 -2.72 -9.30
C PRO A 62 -8.28 -2.97 -7.92
N ALA A 63 -7.04 -3.45 -7.89
CA ALA A 63 -6.28 -3.66 -6.65
C ALA A 63 -6.02 -2.37 -5.86
N GLY A 64 -6.05 -1.20 -6.51
CA GLY A 64 -5.89 0.11 -5.87
C GLY A 64 -6.98 0.39 -4.82
N LYS A 65 -8.16 -0.22 -4.95
CA LYS A 65 -9.24 -0.15 -3.94
C LYS A 65 -8.85 -0.79 -2.59
N GLY A 66 -7.80 -1.62 -2.58
CA GLY A 66 -7.24 -2.21 -1.37
C GLY A 66 -6.26 -1.30 -0.62
N ILE A 67 -5.83 -0.17 -1.22
CA ILE A 67 -4.91 0.77 -0.58
C ILE A 67 -5.67 1.58 0.47
N LYS A 68 -5.23 1.47 1.72
CA LYS A 68 -5.85 2.13 2.88
C LYS A 68 -4.79 2.70 3.81
N LEU A 69 -5.04 3.88 4.38
CA LEU A 69 -4.11 4.58 5.25
C LEU A 69 -3.80 3.75 6.51
N GLU A 70 -4.81 3.11 7.08
CA GLU A 70 -4.68 2.30 8.31
C GLU A 70 -3.74 1.09 8.15
N ASN A 71 -3.46 0.68 6.91
CA ASN A 71 -2.58 -0.43 6.59
C ASN A 71 -1.20 0.02 6.07
N ALA A 72 -1.05 1.30 5.74
CA ALA A 72 0.12 1.83 5.02
C ALA A 72 1.45 1.63 5.76
N ALA A 73 1.43 1.72 7.09
CA ALA A 73 2.63 1.65 7.92
C ALA A 73 2.75 0.35 8.74
N LYS A 74 1.85 -0.62 8.55
CA LYS A 74 1.85 -1.88 9.32
C LYS A 74 2.98 -2.83 8.94
N TRP A 75 3.50 -2.71 7.73
CA TRP A 75 4.59 -3.55 7.23
C TRP A 75 5.58 -2.72 6.42
N ALA A 76 6.80 -2.58 6.94
CA ALA A 76 7.90 -1.87 6.31
C ALA A 76 9.16 -2.74 6.33
N PRO A 77 9.47 -3.49 5.24
CA PRO A 77 10.65 -4.35 5.19
C PRO A 77 11.95 -3.55 5.07
N ILE A 78 11.85 -2.25 4.78
CA ILE A 78 12.95 -1.29 4.67
C ILE A 78 12.58 -0.02 5.46
N PRO A 79 13.57 0.80 5.88
CA PRO A 79 13.30 2.05 6.59
C PRO A 79 12.40 2.98 5.78
N PHE A 80 11.57 3.76 6.48
CA PHE A 80 10.81 4.82 5.83
C PHE A 80 11.72 5.98 5.42
N HIS A 81 11.39 6.60 4.30
CA HIS A 81 11.93 7.91 3.95
C HIS A 81 11.45 8.96 4.98
N PRO A 82 12.27 9.91 5.45
CA PRO A 82 11.88 10.86 6.50
C PRO A 82 10.59 11.63 6.20
N GLY A 83 10.39 12.04 4.95
CA GLY A 83 9.14 12.66 4.49
C GLY A 83 7.89 11.77 4.63
N ALA A 84 8.01 10.46 4.37
CA ALA A 84 6.92 9.51 4.53
C ALA A 84 6.67 9.20 6.01
N GLU A 85 7.73 9.02 6.80
CA GLU A 85 7.64 8.82 8.24
C GLU A 85 6.91 9.98 8.92
N ARG A 86 7.28 11.23 8.59
CA ARG A 86 6.60 12.42 9.08
C ARG A 86 5.09 12.36 8.79
N PHE A 87 4.70 12.07 7.56
CA PHE A 87 3.29 11.96 7.19
C PHE A 87 2.56 10.87 7.99
N PHE A 88 3.13 9.66 8.09
CA PHE A 88 2.48 8.55 8.78
C PHE A 88 2.36 8.75 10.30
N ARG A 89 3.32 9.47 10.90
CA ARG A 89 3.23 9.90 12.32
C ARG A 89 2.14 10.94 12.52
N GLU A 90 2.08 11.98 11.67
CA GLU A 90 1.01 13.00 11.71
C GLU A 90 -0.37 12.37 11.50
N ALA A 91 -0.47 11.34 10.65
CA ALA A 91 -1.68 10.58 10.40
C ALA A 91 -2.04 9.56 11.49
N GLY A 92 -1.19 9.38 12.51
CA GLY A 92 -1.42 8.46 13.63
C GLY A 92 -1.31 6.97 13.30
N VAL A 93 -0.76 6.61 12.14
CA VAL A 93 -0.61 5.22 11.69
C VAL A 93 0.79 4.63 11.92
N LEU A 94 1.74 5.49 12.31
CA LEU A 94 3.10 5.10 12.71
C LEU A 94 3.43 5.70 14.08
N LYS A 95 3.82 4.85 15.04
CA LYS A 95 4.23 5.22 16.40
C LYS A 95 5.73 5.10 16.55
#